data_AF-A0A524MYH1-F1
#
_entry.id   AF-A0A524MYH1-F1
#
_cell.length_a   1.000
_cell.length_b   1.000
_cell.length_c   1.000
_cell.angle_alpha   90.00
_cell.angle_beta   90.00
_cell.angle_gamma   90.00
#
_symmetry.space_group_name_H-M   'P 1'
#
loop_
_entity.id
_entity.type
_entity.pdbx_description
1 polymer ?
#
loop_
_entity_poly.entity_id
_entity_poly.type
_entity_poly.pdbx_seq_one_letter_code
_entity_poly.pdbx_strand_id
1 'polypeptide(L)'
;MNKQKVLLVTIVILGLLSPVISGKEPTQYVYNLSYKFENRGVTDIELTQDDVSIPLFMNSSWQTVQLEEVSQNYDVAIVDSDGNKGAIIGINRLLLPGQEESFIATYKISSTEQSTPSFDLVDA
;
A
#
# COMPACT_ATOMS: atom_id res chain seq x y z
N MET A 1 57.86 3.67 5.89
CA MET A 1 56.49 3.92 5.36
C MET A 1 55.74 4.78 6.36
N ASN A 2 55.19 5.93 5.93
CA ASN A 2 54.58 6.90 6.85
C ASN A 2 53.32 6.30 7.50
N LYS A 3 53.22 6.32 8.85
CA LYS A 3 52.16 5.64 9.61
C LYS A 3 50.74 6.03 9.16
N GLN A 4 50.58 7.28 8.72
CA GLN A 4 49.32 7.78 8.15
C GLN A 4 48.93 7.09 6.84
N LYS A 5 49.91 6.79 5.98
CA LYS A 5 49.66 6.06 4.72
C LYS A 5 49.28 4.61 4.98
N VAL A 6 49.87 3.99 6.01
CA VAL A 6 49.51 2.62 6.42
C VAL A 6 48.08 2.56 6.93
N LEU A 7 47.69 3.47 7.82
CA LEU A 7 46.33 3.53 8.37
C LEU A 7 45.27 3.72 7.27
N LEU A 8 45.53 4.60 6.30
CA LEU A 8 44.62 4.87 5.19
C LEU A 8 44.43 3.64 4.30
N VAL A 9 45.52 2.94 4.00
CA VAL A 9 45.47 1.69 3.24
C VAL A 9 44.71 0.61 4.02
N THR A 10 44.91 0.52 5.34
CA THR A 10 44.17 -0.43 6.19
C THR A 10 42.66 -0.14 6.21
N ILE A 11 42.24 1.13 6.30
CA ILE A 11 40.81 1.52 6.26
C ILE A 11 40.18 1.18 4.92
N VAL A 12 40.87 1.45 3.80
CA VAL A 12 40.37 1.13 2.46
C VAL A 12 40.22 -0.38 2.28
N ILE A 13 41.20 -1.16 2.75
CA ILE A 13 41.12 -2.63 2.69
C ILE A 13 39.99 -3.16 3.58
N LEU A 14 39.79 -2.63 4.80
CA LEU A 14 38.65 -3.01 5.64
C LEU A 14 37.30 -2.63 5.01
N GLY A 15 37.21 -1.49 4.34
CA GLY A 15 35.99 -1.06 3.64
C GLY A 15 35.65 -1.94 2.42
N LEU A 16 36.66 -2.45 1.71
CA LEU A 16 36.49 -3.39 0.60
C LEU A 16 36.20 -4.83 1.05
N LEU A 17 36.68 -5.22 2.24
CA LEU A 17 36.44 -6.55 2.83
C LEU A 17 35.15 -6.61 3.66
N SER A 18 34.53 -5.47 3.95
CA SER A 18 33.21 -5.46 4.58
C SER A 18 32.20 -6.00 3.56
N PRO A 19 31.48 -7.09 3.85
CA PRO A 19 30.38 -7.48 2.99
C PRO A 19 29.41 -6.30 2.97
N VAL A 20 29.15 -5.76 1.78
CA VAL A 20 27.95 -4.94 1.58
C VAL A 20 26.82 -5.82 2.10
N ILE A 21 26.17 -5.39 3.17
CA ILE A 21 24.96 -6.06 3.67
C ILE A 21 23.94 -5.85 2.56
N SER A 22 23.93 -6.79 1.61
CA SER A 22 22.99 -6.81 0.51
C SER A 22 21.70 -7.36 1.11
N GLY A 23 20.94 -6.50 1.77
CA GLY A 23 19.56 -6.79 2.11
C GLY A 23 18.84 -7.17 0.81
N LYS A 24 18.07 -8.27 0.83
CA LYS A 24 17.28 -8.65 -0.33
C LYS A 24 16.39 -7.47 -0.72
N GLU A 25 16.48 -7.04 -1.98
CA GLU A 25 15.67 -5.93 -2.49
C GLU A 25 14.17 -6.25 -2.26
N PRO A 26 13.38 -5.27 -1.79
CA PRO A 26 11.95 -5.47 -1.59
C PRO A 26 11.26 -5.87 -2.90
N THR A 27 10.38 -6.86 -2.82
CA THR A 27 9.52 -7.21 -3.95
C THR A 27 8.44 -6.15 -4.11
N GLN A 28 8.22 -5.69 -5.34
CA GLN A 28 7.22 -4.67 -5.67
C GLN A 28 6.00 -5.34 -6.31
N TYR A 29 4.82 -4.95 -5.87
CA TYR A 29 3.54 -5.33 -6.44
C TYR A 29 2.73 -4.08 -6.78
N VAL A 30 1.93 -4.20 -7.84
CA VAL A 30 0.93 -3.19 -8.20
C VAL A 30 -0.43 -3.84 -8.07
N TYR A 31 -1.32 -3.19 -7.32
CA TYR A 31 -2.69 -3.64 -7.15
C TYR A 31 -3.65 -2.58 -7.70
N ASN A 32 -4.32 -2.93 -8.79
CA ASN A 32 -5.27 -2.06 -9.47
C ASN A 32 -6.71 -2.45 -9.09
N LEU A 33 -7.48 -1.46 -8.67
CA LEU A 33 -8.91 -1.55 -8.43
C LEU A 33 -9.65 -0.78 -9.52
N SER A 34 -10.73 -1.37 -10.04
CA SER A 34 -11.63 -0.72 -10.98
C SER A 34 -13.07 -0.97 -10.52
N TYR A 35 -13.78 0.11 -10.22
CA TYR A 35 -15.17 0.08 -9.77
C TYR A 35 -16.07 0.70 -10.83
N LYS A 36 -17.23 0.07 -11.03
CA LYS A 36 -18.31 0.61 -11.85
C LYS A 36 -19.63 0.40 -11.12
N PHE A 37 -20.35 1.48 -10.89
CA PHE A 37 -21.71 1.50 -10.38
C PHE A 37 -22.65 1.83 -11.54
N GLU A 38 -23.76 1.11 -11.64
CA GLU A 38 -24.72 1.30 -12.72
C GLU A 38 -26.14 1.13 -12.17
N ASN A 39 -26.98 2.15 -12.35
CA ASN A 39 -28.39 2.03 -12.00
C ASN A 39 -29.17 1.44 -13.19
N ARG A 40 -29.39 0.13 -13.15
CA ARG A 40 -30.23 -0.59 -14.14
C ARG A 40 -31.72 -0.64 -13.77
N GLY A 41 -32.12 0.05 -12.70
CA GLY A 41 -33.48 0.11 -12.22
C GLY A 41 -34.32 1.19 -12.89
N VAL A 42 -35.49 1.45 -12.32
CA VAL A 42 -36.44 2.49 -12.75
C VAL A 42 -36.60 3.62 -11.73
N THR A 43 -35.90 3.53 -10.61
CA THR A 43 -35.89 4.52 -9.54
C THR A 43 -34.46 4.95 -9.26
N ASP A 44 -34.29 6.14 -8.70
CA ASP A 44 -32.99 6.66 -8.29
C ASP A 44 -32.37 5.77 -7.20
N ILE A 45 -31.03 5.67 -7.20
CA ILE A 45 -30.25 4.94 -6.21
C ILE A 45 -29.20 5.88 -5.64
N GLU A 46 -29.14 5.98 -4.32
CA GLU A 46 -28.08 6.70 -3.63
C GLU A 46 -27.02 5.71 -3.11
N LEU A 47 -25.79 5.84 -3.60
CA LEU A 47 -24.62 5.14 -3.08
C LEU A 47 -24.34 5.64 -1.67
N THR A 48 -24.01 4.73 -0.76
CA THR A 48 -23.56 5.07 0.59
C THR A 48 -22.11 5.54 0.60
N GLN A 49 -21.64 6.06 1.73
CA GLN A 49 -20.22 6.39 1.88
C GLN A 49 -19.35 5.12 1.78
N ASP A 50 -19.83 4.01 2.32
CA ASP A 50 -19.11 2.74 2.35
C ASP A 50 -18.96 2.15 0.94
N ASP A 51 -19.97 2.31 0.09
CA ASP A 51 -19.92 1.88 -1.32
C ASP A 51 -18.78 2.56 -2.09
N VAL A 52 -18.51 3.83 -1.75
CA VAL A 52 -17.49 4.66 -2.42
C VAL A 52 -16.19 4.76 -1.62
N SER A 53 -16.01 3.94 -0.59
CA SER A 53 -14.80 3.93 0.23
C SER A 53 -13.84 2.83 -0.20
N ILE A 54 -12.56 3.16 -0.30
CA ILE A 54 -11.48 2.18 -0.48
C ILE A 54 -10.52 2.19 0.72
N PRO A 55 -9.94 1.04 1.09
CA PRO A 55 -9.11 0.95 2.29
C PRO A 55 -7.76 1.65 2.12
N LEU A 56 -7.33 2.40 3.13
CA LEU A 56 -5.95 2.86 3.22
C LEU A 56 -5.18 1.89 4.11
N PHE A 57 -4.48 0.95 3.48
CA PHE A 57 -3.71 -0.08 4.18
C PHE A 57 -2.60 0.53 5.04
N MET A 58 -2.46 0.02 6.26
CA MET A 58 -1.40 0.43 7.17
C MET A 58 -0.04 -0.15 6.73
N ASN A 59 1.02 0.64 6.89
CA ASN A 59 2.38 0.15 6.75
C ASN A 59 2.78 -0.71 7.96
N SER A 60 3.64 -1.70 7.72
CA SER A 60 4.29 -2.51 8.74
C SER A 60 5.82 -2.39 8.63
N SER A 61 6.56 -3.11 9.47
CA SER A 61 8.03 -3.13 9.41
C SER A 61 8.60 -3.82 8.16
N TRP A 62 7.78 -4.62 7.46
CA TRP A 62 8.19 -5.43 6.31
C TRP A 62 7.34 -5.19 5.06
N GLN A 63 6.28 -4.37 5.17
CA GLN A 63 5.42 -4.00 4.05
C GLN A 63 5.10 -2.51 4.08
N THR A 64 5.23 -1.86 2.94
CA THR A 64 4.75 -0.49 2.71
C THR A 64 3.70 -0.52 1.61
N VAL A 65 2.54 0.08 1.86
CA VAL A 65 1.47 0.22 0.89
C VAL A 65 1.20 1.70 0.65
N GLN A 66 1.16 2.11 -0.62
CA GLN A 66 0.92 3.48 -1.02
C GLN A 66 -0.21 3.49 -2.04
N LEU A 67 -1.21 4.35 -1.82
CA LEU A 67 -2.18 4.70 -2.85
C LEU A 67 -1.49 5.67 -3.81
N GLU A 68 -1.14 5.20 -5.01
CA GLU A 68 -0.31 5.92 -5.97
C GLU A 68 -1.15 6.77 -6.92
N GLU A 69 -2.22 6.19 -7.47
CA GLU A 69 -3.11 6.86 -8.41
C GLU A 69 -4.57 6.61 -8.04
N VAL A 70 -5.39 7.64 -8.19
CA VAL A 70 -6.85 7.55 -8.14
C VAL A 70 -7.39 8.38 -9.29
N SER A 71 -8.29 7.83 -10.09
CA SER A 71 -8.83 8.54 -11.27
C SER A 71 -9.80 9.67 -10.90
N GLN A 72 -10.18 9.78 -9.63
CA GLN A 72 -11.10 10.78 -9.08
C GLN A 72 -10.48 11.42 -7.83
N ASN A 73 -10.97 12.60 -7.45
CA ASN A 73 -10.62 13.21 -6.16
C ASN A 73 -11.12 12.33 -5.01
N TYR A 74 -10.45 12.38 -3.86
CA TYR A 74 -10.86 11.64 -2.67
C TYR A 74 -10.52 12.42 -1.40
N ASP A 75 -11.29 12.15 -0.36
CA ASP A 75 -11.01 12.60 1.00
C ASP A 75 -10.59 11.42 1.87
N VAL A 76 -9.80 11.67 2.92
CA VAL A 76 -9.37 10.64 3.87
C VAL A 76 -10.18 10.73 5.16
N ALA A 77 -10.79 9.64 5.57
CA ALA A 77 -11.57 9.55 6.79
C ALA A 77 -11.33 8.23 7.54
N ILE A 78 -11.76 8.17 8.79
CA ILE A 78 -11.97 6.88 9.48
C ILE A 78 -13.27 6.32 8.92
N VAL A 79 -13.20 5.13 8.33
CA VAL A 79 -14.31 4.54 7.57
C VAL A 79 -15.08 3.47 8.33
N ASP A 80 -14.57 2.99 9.48
CA ASP A 80 -15.26 1.99 10.29
C ASP A 80 -15.08 2.18 11.81
N SER A 81 -15.82 1.38 12.59
CA SER A 81 -15.78 1.38 14.06
C SER A 81 -14.46 0.92 14.64
N ASP A 82 -13.68 0.18 13.85
CA ASP A 82 -12.39 -0.39 14.27
C ASP A 82 -11.25 0.61 14.07
N GLY A 83 -11.54 1.78 13.49
CA GLY A 83 -10.61 2.88 13.32
C GLY A 83 -9.78 2.77 12.05
N ASN A 84 -10.15 1.88 11.12
CA ASN A 84 -9.44 1.76 9.86
C ASN A 84 -9.66 3.03 9.03
N LYS A 85 -8.57 3.51 8.43
CA LYS A 85 -8.61 4.66 7.53
C LYS A 85 -9.02 4.19 6.13
N GLY A 86 -9.81 5.02 5.46
CA GLY A 86 -10.18 4.82 4.07
C GLY A 86 -10.19 6.13 3.31
N ALA A 87 -10.09 6.01 1.99
CA ALA A 87 -10.31 7.10 1.06
C ALA A 87 -11.75 7.03 0.56
N ILE A 88 -12.50 8.13 0.74
CA ILE A 88 -13.87 8.30 0.24
C ILE A 88 -13.75 8.93 -1.15
N ILE A 89 -14.17 8.21 -2.18
CA ILE A 89 -14.05 8.65 -3.57
C ILE A 89 -15.14 9.66 -3.92
N GLY A 90 -14.72 10.79 -4.48
CA GLY A 90 -15.58 11.89 -4.91
C GLY A 90 -16.27 11.66 -6.25
N ILE A 91 -17.14 10.64 -6.33
CA ILE A 91 -18.06 10.43 -7.46
C ILE A 91 -19.47 10.93 -7.11
N ASN A 92 -20.32 11.10 -8.12
CA ASN A 92 -21.74 11.35 -7.86
C ASN A 92 -22.35 10.13 -7.16
N ARG A 93 -22.96 10.36 -6.00
CA ARG A 93 -23.59 9.30 -5.22
C ARG A 93 -25.05 9.06 -5.60
N LEU A 94 -25.73 9.99 -6.27
CA LEU A 94 -27.09 9.80 -6.75
C LEU A 94 -27.08 9.36 -8.22
N LEU A 95 -27.44 8.10 -8.46
CA LEU A 95 -27.55 7.52 -9.79
C LEU A 95 -29.02 7.50 -10.23
N LEU A 96 -29.35 8.27 -11.26
CA LEU A 96 -30.65 8.18 -11.93
C LEU A 96 -30.73 6.90 -12.78
N PRO A 97 -31.94 6.43 -13.16
CA PRO A 97 -32.11 5.29 -14.05
C PRO A 97 -31.26 5.41 -15.33
N GLY A 98 -30.42 4.40 -15.58
CA GLY A 98 -29.51 4.33 -16.73
C GLY A 98 -28.18 5.08 -16.56
N GLN A 99 -27.93 5.75 -15.43
CA GLN A 99 -26.64 6.38 -15.15
C GLN A 99 -25.62 5.40 -14.59
N GLU A 100 -24.35 5.73 -14.81
CA GLU A 100 -23.21 5.00 -14.30
C GLU A 100 -22.14 5.95 -13.76
N GLU A 101 -21.38 5.46 -12.79
CA GLU A 101 -20.20 6.11 -12.23
C GLU A 101 -19.08 5.10 -12.12
N SER A 102 -17.84 5.56 -12.24
CA SER A 102 -16.68 4.67 -12.16
C SER A 102 -15.44 5.38 -11.66
N PHE A 103 -14.56 4.60 -11.06
CA PHE A 103 -13.24 5.06 -10.69
C PHE A 103 -12.23 3.92 -10.70
N ILE A 104 -10.96 4.28 -10.82
CA ILE A 104 -9.82 3.39 -10.72
C ILE A 104 -8.94 3.89 -9.58
N ALA A 105 -8.35 2.94 -8.84
CA ALA A 105 -7.36 3.23 -7.82
C ALA A 105 -6.20 2.23 -7.92
N THR A 106 -4.97 2.72 -7.77
CA THR A 106 -3.76 1.92 -7.90
C THR A 106 -2.95 1.99 -6.62
N TYR A 107 -2.65 0.82 -6.05
CA TYR A 107 -1.72 0.71 -4.94
C TYR A 107 -0.38 0.20 -5.43
N LYS A 108 0.67 0.77 -4.85
CA LYS A 108 2.02 0.23 -4.90
C LYS A 108 2.34 -0.41 -3.56
N ILE A 109 2.74 -1.68 -3.59
CA ILE A 109 3.05 -2.46 -2.41
C ILE A 109 4.50 -2.90 -2.50
N SER A 110 5.29 -2.49 -1.52
CA SER A 110 6.67 -2.95 -1.34
C SER A 110 6.73 -3.91 -0.17
N SER A 111 7.22 -5.13 -0.40
CA SER A 111 7.30 -6.18 0.63
C SER A 111 8.70 -6.75 0.72
N THR A 112 9.25 -6.77 1.92
CA THR A 112 10.48 -7.48 2.25
C THR A 112 10.12 -8.87 2.78
N GLU A 113 10.94 -9.86 2.49
CA GLU A 113 10.74 -11.23 3.00
C GLU A 113 10.88 -11.27 4.52
N GLN A 114 9.95 -11.96 5.18
CA GLN A 114 9.99 -12.24 6.61
C GLN A 114 10.04 -13.75 6.83
N SER A 115 10.85 -14.20 7.80
CA SER A 115 10.83 -15.60 8.21
C SER A 115 9.44 -15.94 8.76
N THR A 116 8.83 -17.00 8.23
CA THR A 116 7.58 -17.54 8.76
C THR A 116 7.78 -17.88 10.25
N PRO A 117 6.92 -17.38 11.15
CA PRO A 117 7.03 -17.73 12.56
C PRO A 117 6.85 -19.24 12.72
N SER A 118 7.68 -19.86 13.56
CA SER A 118 7.48 -21.26 13.96
C SER A 118 6.26 -21.35 14.86
N PHE A 119 5.36 -22.28 14.58
CA PHE A 119 4.20 -22.56 15.42
C PHE A 119 4.26 -24.01 15.87
N ASP A 120 4.30 -24.22 17.19
CA ASP A 120 4.22 -25.54 17.81
C ASP A 120 2.89 -25.68 18.53
N LEU A 121 2.15 -26.75 18.18
CA LEU A 121 0.83 -27.07 18.73
C LEU A 121 0.85 -27.52 20.21
N VAL A 122 2.02 -27.56 20.83
CA VAL A 122 2.20 -28.04 22.20
C VAL A 122 1.80 -26.97 23.23
N ASP A 123 1.78 -25.69 22.83
CA ASP A 123 1.42 -24.55 23.68
C ASP A 123 0.01 -23.98 23.37
N ALA A 124 -0.84 -24.74 22.65
CA ALA A 124 -2.19 -24.34 22.23
C ALA A 124 -3.30 -24.88 23.16
#